data_AF-A0A9W6FXQ0-F1
#
_entry.id   AF-A0A9W6FXQ0-F1
#
_cell.length_a   1.000
_cell.length_b   1.000
_cell.length_c   1.000
_cell.angle_alpha   90.00
_cell.angle_beta   90.00
_cell.angle_gamma   90.00
#
_symmetry.space_group_name_H-M   'P 1'
#
loop_
_entity.id
_entity.type
_entity.pdbx_description
1 polymer ?
#
loop_
_entity_poly.entity_id
_entity_poly.type
_entity_poly.pdbx_seq_one_letter_code
_entity_poly.pdbx_strand_id
1 'polypeptide(L)'
;MSKALKMAVLFLALTIGQTAVISSGHADDDYATKIKKAYKEKAEKEKKEREKKEKESKNHKPAPIPRPNPTPVPPIPAPTPKPTPAPTPKPTPAPTPAPTPAPNPAPAPTPAPTPVPAPAPAPTPAPAKTWALYNQYCAGCHGTSKQGKSAAATQSAISGNVGGMGFLSSSLTAAQITSLAAGQ
;
A
#
# COMPACT_ATOMS: atom_id res chain seq x y z
N MET A 1 -21.25 -48.09 -16.16
CA MET A 1 -22.56 -47.52 -16.55
C MET A 1 -23.54 -47.69 -15.39
N SER A 2 -24.03 -46.59 -14.82
CA SER A 2 -24.91 -46.61 -13.66
C SER A 2 -26.24 -47.31 -13.96
N LYS A 3 -26.85 -47.98 -12.96
CA LYS A 3 -28.16 -48.64 -13.11
C LYS A 3 -29.24 -47.69 -13.66
N ALA A 4 -29.14 -46.40 -13.35
CA ALA A 4 -30.02 -45.35 -13.87
C ALA A 4 -29.92 -45.21 -15.40
N LEU A 5 -28.71 -45.31 -15.97
CA LEU A 5 -28.51 -45.20 -17.42
C LEU A 5 -29.09 -46.40 -18.18
N LYS A 6 -29.00 -47.61 -17.59
CA LYS A 6 -29.61 -48.82 -18.19
C LYS A 6 -31.14 -48.77 -18.16
N MET A 7 -31.74 -48.22 -17.10
CA MET A 7 -33.18 -48.05 -17.03
C MET A 7 -33.67 -46.95 -17.97
N ALA A 8 -32.93 -45.83 -18.09
CA ALA A 8 -33.27 -44.76 -19.03
C ALA A 8 -33.25 -45.24 -20.50
N VAL A 9 -32.29 -46.08 -20.88
CA VAL A 9 -32.23 -46.68 -22.23
C VAL A 9 -33.37 -47.67 -22.47
N LEU A 10 -33.77 -48.44 -21.45
CA LEU A 10 -34.90 -49.37 -21.57
C LEU A 10 -36.24 -48.64 -21.71
N PHE A 11 -36.42 -47.52 -21.00
CA PHE A 11 -37.61 -46.67 -21.14
C PHE A 11 -37.66 -45.96 -22.50
N LEU A 12 -36.51 -45.49 -23.02
CA LEU A 12 -36.45 -44.83 -24.33
C LEU A 12 -36.71 -45.81 -25.50
N ALA A 13 -36.31 -47.08 -25.36
CA ALA A 13 -36.61 -48.12 -26.35
C ALA A 13 -38.10 -48.54 -26.34
N LEU A 14 -38.73 -48.52 -25.16
CA LEU A 14 -40.15 -48.89 -25.02
C LEU A 14 -41.08 -47.81 -25.61
N THR A 15 -40.72 -46.53 -25.48
CA THR A 15 -41.52 -45.42 -26.05
C THR A 15 -41.41 -45.32 -27.56
N ILE A 16 -40.26 -45.65 -28.16
CA ILE A 16 -40.11 -45.68 -29.63
C ILE A 16 -40.89 -46.86 -30.23
N GLY A 17 -40.96 -48.00 -29.55
CA GLY A 17 -41.71 -49.18 -30.02
C GLY A 17 -43.24 -49.00 -30.12
N GLN A 18 -43.83 -48.03 -29.42
CA GLN A 18 -45.27 -47.77 -29.45
C GLN A 18 -45.72 -46.84 -30.59
N THR A 19 -44.81 -46.21 -31.33
CA THR A 19 -45.16 -45.26 -32.41
C THR A 19 -45.13 -45.87 -33.82
N ALA A 20 -44.69 -47.13 -33.98
CA ALA A 20 -44.56 -47.78 -35.29
C ALA A 20 -45.74 -48.68 -35.70
N VAL A 21 -46.78 -48.79 -34.87
CA VAL A 21 -47.99 -49.54 -35.22
C VAL A 21 -49.17 -48.62 -35.07
N ILE A 22 -49.46 -47.84 -36.12
CA ILE A 22 -50.80 -47.47 -36.63
C ILE A 22 -50.52 -46.59 -37.86
N SER A 23 -50.40 -47.23 -39.03
CA SER A 23 -50.70 -46.58 -40.30
C SER A 23 -51.67 -47.50 -41.03
N SER A 24 -52.85 -46.95 -41.26
CA SER A 24 -54.12 -47.59 -41.50
C SER A 24 -54.24 -48.25 -42.88
N GLY A 25 -55.06 -49.29 -42.97
CA GLY A 25 -55.66 -49.70 -44.23
C GLY A 25 -56.34 -51.06 -44.18
N HIS A 26 -57.65 -51.06 -43.95
CA HIS A 26 -58.59 -52.18 -44.19
C HIS A 26 -58.35 -53.47 -43.38
N ALA A 27 -58.77 -53.47 -42.11
CA ALA A 27 -58.96 -54.71 -41.39
C ALA A 27 -60.34 -55.29 -41.75
N ASP A 28 -60.36 -56.23 -42.69
CA ASP A 28 -61.45 -57.20 -42.76
C ASP A 28 -61.63 -57.81 -41.35
N ASP A 29 -62.87 -57.92 -40.86
CA ASP A 29 -63.18 -58.42 -39.50
C ASP A 29 -62.51 -59.79 -39.19
N ASP A 30 -62.13 -60.53 -40.23
CA ASP A 30 -61.38 -61.78 -40.16
C ASP A 30 -59.95 -61.60 -39.60
N TYR A 31 -59.23 -60.53 -39.96
CA TYR A 31 -57.84 -60.33 -39.52
C TYR A 31 -57.76 -59.99 -38.03
N ALA A 32 -58.66 -59.12 -37.54
CA ALA A 32 -58.75 -58.78 -36.13
C ALA A 32 -59.14 -60.00 -35.27
N THR A 33 -59.97 -60.89 -35.80
CA THR A 33 -60.40 -62.13 -35.12
C THR A 33 -59.25 -63.15 -35.03
N LYS A 34 -58.47 -63.33 -36.10
CA LYS A 34 -57.28 -64.21 -36.10
C LYS A 34 -56.22 -63.73 -35.11
N ILE A 35 -55.98 -62.43 -35.05
CA ILE A 35 -55.02 -61.83 -34.11
C ILE A 35 -55.46 -62.06 -32.66
N LYS A 36 -56.74 -61.79 -32.33
CA LYS A 36 -57.29 -62.04 -30.98
C LYS A 36 -57.21 -63.51 -30.57
N LYS A 37 -57.47 -64.45 -31.50
CA LYS A 37 -57.35 -65.89 -31.24
C LYS A 37 -55.90 -66.29 -30.94
N ALA A 38 -54.94 -65.82 -31.73
CA ALA A 38 -53.52 -66.11 -31.54
C ALA A 38 -53.00 -65.59 -30.19
N TYR A 39 -53.41 -64.40 -29.77
CA TYR A 39 -53.07 -63.86 -28.45
C TYR A 39 -53.68 -64.68 -27.31
N LYS A 40 -54.93 -65.12 -27.45
CA LYS A 40 -55.62 -65.92 -26.42
C LYS A 40 -54.98 -67.31 -26.28
N GLU A 41 -54.64 -67.97 -27.39
CA GLU A 41 -53.93 -69.26 -27.38
C GLU A 41 -52.53 -69.16 -26.77
N LYS A 42 -51.78 -68.08 -27.08
CA LYS A 42 -50.46 -67.85 -26.48
C LYS A 42 -50.55 -67.64 -24.97
N ALA A 43 -51.52 -66.84 -24.51
CA ALA A 43 -51.73 -66.58 -23.08
C ALA A 43 -52.13 -67.86 -22.32
N GLU A 44 -52.97 -68.72 -22.90
CA GLU A 44 -53.32 -70.00 -22.28
C GLU A 44 -52.15 -70.99 -22.23
N LYS A 45 -51.30 -71.01 -23.26
CA LYS A 45 -50.10 -71.86 -23.28
C LYS A 45 -49.11 -71.45 -22.18
N GLU A 46 -48.85 -70.16 -22.03
CA GLU A 46 -48.00 -69.64 -20.95
C GLU A 46 -48.61 -69.89 -19.57
N LYS A 47 -49.94 -69.76 -19.42
CA LYS A 47 -50.63 -70.09 -18.16
C LYS A 47 -50.49 -71.57 -17.81
N LYS A 48 -50.66 -72.48 -18.78
CA LYS A 48 -50.46 -73.92 -18.58
C LYS A 48 -49.01 -74.26 -18.23
N GLU A 49 -48.03 -73.57 -18.83
CA GLU A 49 -46.61 -73.78 -18.49
C GLU A 49 -46.29 -73.31 -17.07
N ARG A 50 -46.84 -72.17 -16.64
CA ARG A 50 -46.69 -71.68 -15.26
C ARG A 50 -47.35 -72.61 -14.24
N GLU A 51 -48.56 -73.08 -14.52
CA GLU A 51 -49.24 -74.06 -13.65
C GLU A 51 -48.49 -75.40 -13.60
N LYS A 52 -47.88 -75.84 -14.71
CA LYS A 52 -47.02 -77.04 -14.74
C LYS A 52 -45.78 -76.84 -13.86
N LYS A 53 -45.09 -75.70 -13.98
CA LYS A 53 -43.92 -75.36 -13.15
C LYS A 53 -44.27 -75.23 -11.67
N GLU A 54 -45.45 -74.72 -11.34
CA GLU A 54 -45.90 -74.62 -9.95
C GLU A 54 -46.24 -76.00 -9.36
N LYS A 55 -46.89 -76.87 -10.13
CA LYS A 55 -47.15 -78.26 -9.71
C LYS A 55 -45.85 -79.06 -9.55
N GLU A 56 -44.88 -78.83 -10.41
CA GLU A 56 -43.54 -79.43 -10.31
C GLU A 56 -42.80 -78.93 -9.06
N SER A 57 -42.90 -77.64 -8.73
CA SER A 57 -42.32 -77.08 -7.50
C SER A 57 -42.98 -77.63 -6.23
N LYS A 58 -44.29 -77.87 -6.23
CA LYS A 58 -45.03 -78.37 -5.05
C LYS A 58 -44.82 -79.87 -4.75
N ASN A 59 -44.23 -80.65 -5.67
CA ASN A 59 -43.99 -82.07 -5.47
C ASN A 59 -42.57 -82.43 -5.00
N HIS A 60 -41.71 -81.42 -4.78
CA HIS A 60 -40.35 -81.64 -4.27
C HIS A 60 -40.30 -81.47 -2.74
N LYS A 61 -40.54 -82.57 -2.01
CA LYS A 61 -40.17 -82.72 -0.61
C LYS A 61 -38.63 -82.71 -0.51
N PRO A 62 -37.97 -81.83 0.27
CA PRO A 62 -36.51 -81.84 0.37
C PRO A 62 -36.01 -83.19 0.90
N ALA A 63 -35.05 -83.79 0.19
CA ALA A 63 -34.33 -84.98 0.63
C ALA A 63 -33.38 -84.63 1.79
N PRO A 64 -33.17 -85.53 2.77
CA PRO A 64 -32.24 -85.29 3.87
C PRO A 64 -30.80 -85.21 3.34
N ILE A 65 -30.11 -84.14 3.75
CA ILE A 65 -28.70 -83.87 3.45
C ILE A 65 -27.80 -84.80 4.28
N PRO A 66 -26.84 -85.53 3.67
CA PRO A 66 -25.86 -86.34 4.41
C PRO A 66 -24.95 -85.45 5.28
N ARG A 67 -24.62 -85.94 6.48
CA ARG A 67 -23.77 -85.26 7.46
C ARG A 67 -22.28 -85.45 7.11
N PRO A 68 -21.48 -84.39 6.89
CA PRO A 68 -20.03 -84.52 6.76
C PRO A 68 -19.36 -84.80 8.11
N ASN A 69 -18.32 -85.63 8.07
CA ASN A 69 -17.42 -85.99 9.15
C ASN A 69 -16.65 -84.76 9.68
N PRO A 70 -16.34 -84.61 10.99
CA PRO A 70 -15.64 -83.44 11.49
C PRO A 70 -14.21 -83.36 10.94
N THR A 71 -13.91 -82.27 10.25
CA THR A 71 -12.56 -81.87 9.84
C THR A 71 -12.07 -80.80 10.82
N PRO A 72 -10.79 -80.78 11.25
CA PRO A 72 -10.27 -79.76 12.15
C PRO A 72 -10.47 -78.35 11.59
N VAL A 73 -10.99 -77.43 12.41
CA VAL A 73 -11.30 -76.05 12.03
C VAL A 73 -10.04 -75.18 12.21
N PRO A 74 -9.54 -74.49 11.16
CA PRO A 74 -8.49 -73.49 11.33
C PRO A 74 -9.03 -72.24 12.07
N PRO A 75 -8.21 -71.52 12.86
CA PRO A 75 -8.66 -70.36 13.61
C PRO A 75 -9.15 -69.24 12.68
N ILE A 76 -10.23 -68.59 13.09
CA ILE A 76 -10.87 -67.47 12.40
C ILE A 76 -9.92 -66.26 12.42
N PRO A 77 -9.57 -65.65 11.26
CA PRO A 77 -8.84 -64.38 11.24
C PRO A 77 -9.63 -63.28 11.95
N ALA A 78 -8.96 -62.53 12.83
CA ALA A 78 -9.57 -61.41 13.55
C ALA A 78 -10.12 -60.34 12.57
N PRO A 79 -11.20 -59.62 12.94
CA PRO A 79 -11.75 -58.57 12.10
C PRO A 79 -10.69 -57.50 11.80
N THR A 80 -10.54 -57.15 10.53
CA THR A 80 -9.66 -56.07 10.10
C THR A 80 -10.15 -54.74 10.68
N PRO A 81 -9.29 -53.99 11.41
CA PRO A 81 -9.69 -52.72 12.00
C PRO A 81 -10.11 -51.73 10.91
N LYS A 82 -11.19 -50.99 11.17
CA LYS A 82 -11.69 -49.92 10.30
C LYS A 82 -10.58 -48.89 10.08
N PRO A 83 -10.34 -48.43 8.84
CA PRO A 83 -9.31 -47.43 8.57
C PRO A 83 -9.55 -46.17 9.41
N THR A 84 -8.50 -45.77 10.13
CA THR A 84 -8.45 -44.52 10.89
C THR A 84 -8.51 -43.35 9.91
N PRO A 85 -9.39 -42.35 10.14
CA PRO A 85 -9.42 -41.15 9.32
C PRO A 85 -8.03 -40.49 9.27
N ALA A 86 -7.63 -40.03 8.08
CA ALA A 86 -6.38 -39.31 7.92
C ALA A 86 -6.38 -38.04 8.80
N PRO A 87 -5.24 -37.69 9.43
CA PRO A 87 -5.16 -36.50 10.25
C PRO A 87 -5.46 -35.24 9.43
N THR A 88 -6.31 -34.38 9.97
CA THR A 88 -6.64 -33.09 9.37
C THR A 88 -5.37 -32.22 9.32
N PRO A 89 -5.03 -31.62 8.15
CA PRO A 89 -3.87 -30.74 8.05
C PRO A 89 -3.95 -29.58 9.06
N LYS A 90 -2.85 -29.31 9.75
CA LYS A 90 -2.75 -28.16 10.66
C LYS A 90 -2.89 -26.86 9.85
N PRO A 91 -3.68 -25.87 10.31
CA PRO A 91 -3.78 -24.59 9.63
C PRO A 91 -2.41 -23.92 9.50
N THR A 92 -2.12 -23.44 8.29
CA THR A 92 -0.93 -22.65 7.97
C THR A 92 -0.97 -21.34 8.75
N PRO A 93 0.09 -20.95 9.48
CA PRO A 93 0.16 -19.66 10.15
C PRO A 93 -0.04 -18.51 9.15
N ALA A 94 -0.73 -17.46 9.59
CA ALA A 94 -0.88 -16.23 8.81
C ALA A 94 0.49 -15.59 8.56
N PRO A 95 0.70 -14.93 7.40
CA PRO A 95 1.95 -14.24 7.12
C PRO A 95 2.19 -13.10 8.12
N THR A 96 3.43 -12.96 8.57
CA THR A 96 3.86 -11.86 9.44
C THR A 96 3.76 -10.53 8.67
N PRO A 97 3.18 -9.47 9.26
CA PRO A 97 3.15 -8.15 8.64
C PRO A 97 4.56 -7.64 8.30
N ALA A 98 4.68 -6.93 7.18
CA ALA A 98 5.93 -6.26 6.81
C ALA A 98 6.31 -5.17 7.85
N PRO A 99 7.61 -4.95 8.09
CA PRO A 99 8.05 -3.90 9.00
C PRO A 99 7.64 -2.51 8.50
N THR A 100 7.23 -1.65 9.43
CA THR A 100 6.91 -0.24 9.15
C THR A 100 8.17 0.51 8.68
N PRO A 101 8.10 1.31 7.60
CA PRO A 101 9.23 2.14 7.17
C PRO A 101 9.71 3.10 8.26
N ALA A 102 11.01 3.35 8.31
CA ALA A 102 11.60 4.31 9.22
C ALA A 102 11.10 5.75 8.92
N PRO A 103 10.97 6.62 9.94
CA PRO A 103 10.58 8.01 9.74
C PRO A 103 11.62 8.76 8.88
N ASN A 104 11.13 9.69 8.06
CA ASN A 104 11.97 10.54 7.23
C ASN A 104 12.86 11.45 8.10
N PRO A 105 14.13 11.70 7.74
CA PRO A 105 15.00 12.62 8.47
C PRO A 105 14.40 14.02 8.59
N ALA A 106 14.66 14.69 9.72
CA ALA A 106 14.27 16.07 9.92
C ALA A 106 14.97 17.00 8.91
N PRO A 107 14.30 18.08 8.45
CA PRO A 107 14.92 19.07 7.58
C PRO A 107 16.16 19.71 8.23
N ALA A 108 17.16 20.02 7.41
CA ALA A 108 18.34 20.74 7.86
C ALA A 108 17.98 22.16 8.37
N PRO A 109 18.69 22.69 9.37
CA PRO A 109 18.43 24.03 9.89
C PRO A 109 18.70 25.10 8.83
N THR A 110 17.86 26.14 8.81
CA THR A 110 18.02 27.30 7.93
C THR A 110 19.27 28.10 8.34
N PRO A 111 20.13 28.52 7.38
CA PRO A 111 21.29 29.36 7.68
C PRO A 111 20.88 30.67 8.38
N ALA A 112 21.74 31.14 9.29
CA ALA A 112 21.55 32.41 9.97
C ALA A 112 21.61 33.60 8.97
N PRO A 113 20.86 34.67 9.22
CA PRO A 113 20.88 35.86 8.36
C PRO A 113 22.27 36.50 8.36
N THR A 114 22.69 37.00 7.20
CA THR A 114 23.95 37.72 7.04
C THR A 114 23.90 39.06 7.79
N PRO A 115 24.95 39.46 8.53
CA PRO A 115 24.98 40.75 9.21
C PRO A 115 24.80 41.91 8.22
N VAL A 116 24.01 42.91 8.62
CA VAL A 116 23.85 44.16 7.85
C VAL A 116 25.17 44.95 7.93
N PRO A 117 25.69 45.49 6.81
CA PRO A 117 26.87 46.34 6.83
C PRO A 117 26.70 47.53 7.77
N ALA A 118 27.77 47.88 8.49
CA ALA A 118 27.78 49.09 9.30
C ALA A 118 27.56 50.33 8.44
N PRO A 119 26.83 51.35 8.94
CA PRO A 119 26.67 52.62 8.22
C PRO A 119 28.03 53.27 7.95
N ALA A 120 28.13 53.93 6.79
CA ALA A 120 29.31 54.68 6.43
C ALA A 120 29.61 55.79 7.46
N PRO A 121 30.89 56.10 7.73
CA PRO A 121 31.25 57.18 8.62
C PRO A 121 30.68 58.52 8.11
N ALA A 122 30.28 59.39 9.05
CA ALA A 122 29.80 60.72 8.72
C ALA A 122 30.87 61.52 7.96
N PRO A 123 30.47 62.40 7.03
CA PRO A 123 31.42 63.25 6.32
C PRO A 123 32.15 64.18 7.30
N THR A 124 33.46 64.33 7.10
CA THR A 124 34.28 65.30 7.84
C THR A 124 33.72 66.72 7.60
N PRO A 125 33.50 67.53 8.66
CA PRO A 125 33.04 68.90 8.50
C PRO A 125 34.00 69.69 7.59
N ALA A 126 33.42 70.50 6.69
CA ALA A 126 34.21 71.42 5.88
C ALA A 126 35.02 72.37 6.78
N PRO A 127 36.26 72.73 6.42
CA PRO A 127 37.06 73.66 7.21
C PRO A 127 36.29 74.98 7.35
N ALA A 128 36.00 75.36 8.59
CA ALA A 128 35.42 76.66 8.90
C ALA A 128 36.33 77.74 8.30
N LYS A 129 35.72 78.70 7.58
CA LYS A 129 36.44 79.79 6.89
C LYS A 129 37.44 80.41 7.86
N THR A 130 38.72 80.19 7.60
CA THR A 130 39.89 80.49 8.45
C THR A 130 39.87 81.91 9.00
N TRP A 131 39.34 82.86 8.22
CA TRP A 131 39.16 84.26 8.59
C TRP A 131 38.20 84.50 9.76
N ALA A 132 37.11 83.75 9.88
CA ALA A 132 36.13 83.95 10.95
C ALA A 132 36.70 83.56 12.32
N LEU A 133 37.43 82.45 12.39
CA LEU A 133 38.14 82.01 13.60
C LEU A 133 39.22 83.02 14.00
N TYR A 134 39.98 83.56 13.05
CA TYR A 134 41.01 84.55 13.36
C TYR A 134 40.43 85.84 13.96
N ASN A 135 39.33 86.35 13.39
CA ASN A 135 38.68 87.55 13.91
C ASN A 135 38.12 87.35 15.32
N GLN A 136 37.59 86.17 15.62
CA GLN A 136 37.01 85.89 16.92
C GLN A 136 38.07 85.75 18.02
N TYR A 137 39.19 85.09 17.73
CA TYR A 137 40.13 84.65 18.77
C TYR A 137 41.48 85.38 18.75
N CYS A 138 41.86 86.03 17.65
CA CYS A 138 43.22 86.55 17.47
C CYS A 138 43.26 88.06 17.17
N ALA A 139 42.31 88.59 16.41
CA ALA A 139 42.36 89.98 15.92
C ALA A 139 42.35 91.03 17.05
N GLY A 140 41.70 90.76 18.18
CA GLY A 140 41.65 91.68 19.33
C GLY A 140 43.02 91.96 19.96
N CYS A 141 43.93 90.99 19.94
CA CYS A 141 45.27 91.13 20.53
C CYS A 141 46.37 91.37 19.48
N HIS A 142 46.18 90.88 18.26
CA HIS A 142 47.21 90.88 17.22
C HIS A 142 46.94 91.85 16.06
N GLY A 143 45.75 92.47 16.02
CA GLY A 143 45.31 93.29 14.89
C GLY A 143 45.06 92.46 13.63
N THR A 144 44.85 93.14 12.49
CA THR A 144 44.59 92.49 11.20
C THR A 144 45.86 92.16 10.40
N SER A 145 47.05 92.36 10.99
CA SER A 145 48.33 92.36 10.25
C SER A 145 49.31 91.27 10.70
N LYS A 146 48.94 90.42 11.67
CA LYS A 146 49.75 89.24 12.04
C LYS A 146 49.21 88.01 11.32
N GLN A 147 49.28 88.00 10.00
CA GLN A 147 49.18 86.79 9.19
C GLN A 147 50.58 86.19 8.97
N GLY A 148 50.72 84.86 8.95
CA GLY A 148 51.93 84.19 8.43
C GLY A 148 52.86 83.47 9.42
N LYS A 149 52.39 83.06 10.61
CA LYS A 149 53.12 82.06 11.43
C LYS A 149 52.64 80.65 11.09
N SER A 150 53.57 79.69 11.07
CA SER A 150 53.24 78.28 10.78
C SER A 150 52.27 77.69 11.81
N ALA A 151 51.55 76.63 11.43
CA ALA A 151 50.67 75.90 12.34
C ALA A 151 51.42 75.42 13.58
N ALA A 152 52.65 74.94 13.40
CA ALA A 152 53.52 74.53 14.49
C ALA A 152 53.84 75.69 15.45
N ALA A 153 54.18 76.89 14.94
CA ALA A 153 54.46 78.03 15.79
C ALA A 153 53.22 78.51 16.57
N THR A 154 52.04 78.49 15.93
CA THR A 154 50.77 78.85 16.58
C THR A 154 50.40 77.82 17.65
N GLN A 155 50.55 76.53 17.35
CA GLN A 155 50.31 75.45 18.30
C GLN A 155 51.27 75.52 19.48
N SER A 156 52.57 75.71 19.25
CA SER A 156 53.56 75.87 20.32
C SER A 156 53.27 77.09 21.18
N ALA A 157 52.78 78.19 20.60
CA ALA A 157 52.45 79.39 21.35
C ALA A 157 51.19 79.22 22.22
N ILE A 158 50.17 78.51 21.72
CA ILE A 158 48.98 78.15 22.52
C ILE A 158 49.36 77.17 23.63
N SER A 159 50.07 76.08 23.30
CA SER A 159 50.51 75.07 24.27
C SER A 159 51.47 75.64 25.32
N GLY A 160 52.31 76.61 24.95
CA GLY A 160 53.23 77.30 25.85
C GLY A 160 52.63 78.50 26.58
N ASN A 161 51.33 78.76 26.41
CA ASN A 161 50.63 79.94 26.94
C ASN A 161 51.36 81.28 26.66
N VAL A 162 52.01 81.37 25.50
CA VAL A 162 52.76 82.56 25.10
C VAL A 162 51.79 83.73 24.92
N GLY A 163 52.05 84.85 25.59
CA GLY A 163 51.18 86.03 25.52
C GLY A 163 49.75 85.80 26.04
N GLY A 164 49.54 84.77 26.88
CA GLY A 164 48.23 84.45 27.44
C GLY A 164 47.31 83.66 26.50
N MET A 165 47.80 83.12 25.39
CA MET A 165 46.99 82.38 24.41
C MET A 165 46.55 80.98 24.86
N GLY A 166 46.95 80.53 26.05
CA GLY A 166 46.67 79.17 26.54
C GLY A 166 45.19 78.84 26.70
N PHE A 167 44.33 79.85 26.90
CA PHE A 167 42.87 79.64 26.98
C PHE A 167 42.28 79.07 25.68
N LEU A 168 42.96 79.29 24.55
CA LEU A 168 42.53 78.77 23.25
C LEU A 168 42.69 77.26 23.13
N SER A 169 43.55 76.63 23.96
CA SER A 169 43.70 75.17 24.00
C SER A 169 42.42 74.43 24.38
N SER A 170 41.53 75.09 25.13
CA SER A 170 40.22 74.54 25.52
C SER A 170 39.11 74.97 24.56
N SER A 171 39.33 76.02 23.77
CA SER A 171 38.33 76.62 22.89
C SER A 171 38.45 76.17 21.43
N LEU A 172 39.64 75.70 21.02
CA LEU A 172 39.96 75.33 19.64
C LEU A 172 40.47 73.90 19.55
N THR A 173 39.99 73.17 18.55
CA THR A 173 40.52 71.86 18.18
C THR A 173 41.86 71.99 17.44
N ALA A 174 42.66 70.91 17.43
CA ALA A 174 43.91 70.86 16.67
C ALA A 174 43.72 71.18 15.16
N ALA A 175 42.58 70.75 14.59
CA ALA A 175 42.22 71.07 13.21
C ALA A 175 41.91 72.56 13.02
N GLN A 176 41.23 73.21 13.97
CA GLN A 176 40.98 74.66 13.94
C GLN A 176 42.26 75.47 14.13
N ILE A 177 43.18 75.03 15.00
CA ILE A 177 44.50 75.69 15.18
C ILE A 177 45.33 75.57 13.90
N THR A 178 45.29 74.41 13.24
CA THR A 178 45.95 74.22 11.94
C THR A 178 45.32 75.10 10.88
N SER A 179 43.98 75.23 10.87
CA SER A 179 43.24 76.10 9.94
C SER A 179 43.51 77.59 10.17
N LEU A 180 43.68 78.02 11.43
CA LEU A 180 44.07 79.39 11.78
C LEU A 180 45.42 79.79 11.16
N ALA A 181 46.37 78.84 11.15
CA ALA A 181 47.69 79.08 10.56
C ALA A 181 47.73 78.84 9.05
N ALA A 182 46.77 78.09 8.50
CA ALA A 182 46.62 77.84 7.06
C ALA A 182 45.89 78.98 6.33
N GLY A 183 45.52 80.08 7.02
CA GLY A 183 44.82 81.24 6.46
C GLY A 183 45.67 82.14 5.57
N GLN A 184 46.17 81.58 4.46
CA GLN A 184 46.64 82.32 3.28
C GLN A 184 45.61 82.16 2.16
#